data_AF-A0A939L231-F1
#
_entry.id   AF-A0A939L231-F1
#
_cell.length_a   1.000
_cell.length_b   1.000
_cell.length_c   1.000
_cell.angle_alpha   90.00
_cell.angle_beta   90.00
_cell.angle_gamma   90.00
#
_symmetry.space_group_name_H-M   'P 1'
#
loop_
_entity.id
_entity.type
_entity.pdbx_description
1 polymer ?
#
loop_
_entity_poly.entity_id
_entity_poly.type
_entity_poly.pdbx_seq_one_letter_code
_entity_poly.pdbx_strand_id
1 'polypeptide(L)'
;NGTTFNGLAGKATEQLKTAKFTATTAGQGASTKAKTTTIEYGSGQKANAEKVAALFPGADLEPSSARGISVIVGQDFAAAMGMSTGTPAGGTAATTPGVQAPPQPLPTTVTNDARSADDDICANTTYGSGG
;
A
#
# COMPACT_ATOMS: atom_id res chain seq x y z
N ASN A 1 1.18 3.95 12.13
CA ASN A 1 0.13 4.19 11.13
C ASN A 1 -0.41 5.59 11.29
N GLY A 2 -0.04 6.50 10.40
CA GLY A 2 -0.51 7.88 10.40
C GLY A 2 -1.87 8.07 9.73
N THR A 3 -2.58 6.98 9.38
CA THR A 3 -3.85 7.00 8.65
C THR A 3 -4.95 6.19 9.37
N THR A 4 -6.13 6.12 8.77
CA THR A 4 -7.24 5.24 9.17
C THR A 4 -7.24 3.88 8.45
N PHE A 5 -6.29 3.62 7.55
CA PHE A 5 -6.22 2.34 6.83
C PHE A 5 -5.72 1.23 7.74
N ASN A 6 -6.56 0.24 8.00
CA ASN A 6 -6.17 -0.93 8.79
C ASN A 6 -5.09 -1.74 8.05
N GLY A 7 -4.14 -2.30 8.82
CA GLY A 7 -3.06 -3.13 8.27
C GLY A 7 -1.92 -2.36 7.59
N LEU A 8 -2.04 -1.04 7.39
CA LEU A 8 -1.00 -0.25 6.72
C LEU A 8 0.35 -0.30 7.46
N ALA A 9 0.35 -0.21 8.80
CA ALA A 9 1.58 -0.38 9.58
C ALA A 9 2.18 -1.79 9.48
N GLY A 10 1.34 -2.82 9.30
CA GLY A 10 1.79 -4.18 9.04
C GLY A 10 2.53 -4.28 7.70
N LYS A 11 1.98 -3.66 6.64
CA LYS A 11 2.62 -3.60 5.32
C LYS A 11 3.97 -2.87 5.37
N ALA A 12 4.03 -1.73 6.06
CA ALA A 12 5.29 -1.01 6.26
C ALA A 12 6.33 -1.87 7.01
N THR A 13 5.88 -2.63 8.01
CA THR A 13 6.72 -3.57 8.77
C THR A 13 7.27 -4.70 7.88
N GLU A 14 6.44 -5.26 7.00
CA GLU A 14 6.86 -6.27 6.01
C GLU A 14 7.94 -5.72 5.06
N GLN A 15 7.78 -4.48 4.58
CA GLN A 15 8.75 -3.84 3.70
C GLN A 15 10.09 -3.58 4.40
N LEU A 16 10.07 -3.09 5.64
CA LEU A 16 11.26 -2.93 6.47
C LEU A 16 11.99 -4.26 6.67
N LYS A 17 11.27 -5.33 7.01
CA LYS A 17 11.84 -6.67 7.19
C LYS A 17 12.44 -7.23 5.90
N THR A 18 11.79 -6.99 4.76
CA THR A 18 12.30 -7.39 3.43
C THR A 18 13.63 -6.70 3.14
N ALA A 19 13.75 -5.42 3.50
CA ALA A 19 14.99 -4.66 3.44
C ALA A 19 15.97 -4.94 4.61
N LYS A 20 15.74 -6.00 5.40
CA LYS A 20 16.59 -6.46 6.51
C LYS A 20 16.67 -5.49 7.70
N PHE A 21 15.72 -4.56 7.83
CA PHE A 21 15.57 -3.75 9.03
C PHE A 21 14.75 -4.51 10.10
N THR A 22 15.07 -4.23 11.36
CA THR A 22 14.31 -4.74 12.51
C THR A 22 13.18 -3.78 12.85
N ALA A 23 11.94 -4.20 12.63
CA ALA A 23 10.75 -3.49 13.10
C ALA A 23 10.14 -4.26 14.27
N THR A 24 10.25 -3.69 15.48
CA THR A 24 9.84 -4.33 16.74
C THR A 24 8.37 -4.10 17.07
N THR A 25 7.82 -2.96 16.66
CA THR A 25 6.47 -2.54 17.03
C THR A 25 5.77 -1.90 15.85
N ALA A 26 4.50 -2.26 15.62
CA ALA A 26 3.61 -1.62 14.67
C ALA A 26 2.32 -1.23 15.40
N GLY A 27 1.84 -0.02 15.17
CA GLY A 27 0.63 0.49 15.83
C GLY A 27 0.07 1.74 15.16
N GLN A 28 -1.00 2.27 15.74
CA GLN A 28 -1.55 3.56 15.35
C GLN A 28 -0.63 4.69 15.81
N GLY A 29 -0.41 5.67 14.95
CA GLY A 29 0.33 6.89 15.29
C GLY A 29 -0.54 7.82 16.14
N ALA A 30 0.08 8.86 16.71
CA ALA A 30 -0.63 9.86 17.51
C ALA A 30 -1.69 10.64 16.72
N SER A 31 -1.57 10.67 15.38
CA SER A 31 -2.50 11.29 14.46
C SER A 31 -2.79 10.36 13.29
N THR A 32 -4.04 10.34 12.82
CA THR A 32 -4.52 9.50 11.71
C THR A 32 -4.77 10.29 10.41
N LYS A 33 -4.23 11.50 10.35
CA LYS A 33 -4.39 12.47 9.24
C LYS A 33 -3.06 12.82 8.57
N ALA A 34 -2.06 11.95 8.71
CA ALA A 34 -0.77 12.11 8.03
C ALA A 34 -0.98 11.91 6.52
N LYS A 35 -0.71 12.96 5.75
CA LYS A 35 -0.77 12.90 4.29
C LYS A 35 0.50 12.29 3.71
N THR A 36 1.64 12.74 4.22
CA THR A 36 2.97 12.28 3.85
C THR A 36 3.50 11.31 4.90
N THR A 37 4.37 10.40 4.50
CA THR A 37 5.10 9.52 5.38
C THR A 37 6.22 10.28 6.06
N THR A 38 6.34 10.16 7.38
CA THR A 38 7.37 10.83 8.17
C THR A 38 8.23 9.81 8.88
N ILE A 39 9.54 9.99 8.83
CA ILE A 39 10.52 9.16 9.51
C ILE A 39 11.18 10.02 10.58
N GLU A 40 10.77 9.76 11.81
CA GLU A 40 11.34 10.39 12.98
C GLU A 40 12.58 9.63 13.43
N TYR A 41 13.65 10.36 13.77
CA TYR A 41 14.90 9.73 14.22
C TYR A 41 15.48 10.41 15.46
N GLY A 42 15.96 9.58 16.38
CA GLY A 42 16.69 10.00 17.57
C GLY A 42 18.12 10.45 17.28
N SER A 43 18.77 11.00 18.31
CA SER A 43 20.18 11.38 18.23
C SER A 43 21.07 10.19 17.81
N GLY A 44 21.99 10.44 16.86
CA GLY A 44 22.87 9.41 16.31
C GLY A 44 22.25 8.45 15.29
N GLN A 45 20.95 8.57 14.99
CA GLN A 45 20.26 7.66 14.04
C GLN A 45 20.06 8.23 12.64
N LYS A 46 20.48 9.47 12.37
CA LYS A 46 20.26 10.15 11.09
C LYS A 46 20.66 9.31 9.87
N ALA A 47 21.87 8.75 9.87
CA ALA A 47 22.36 7.95 8.74
C ALA A 47 21.55 6.66 8.52
N ASN A 48 20.99 6.08 9.58
CA ASN A 48 20.11 4.92 9.48
C ASN A 48 18.72 5.33 9.01
N ALA A 49 18.23 6.49 9.45
CA ALA A 49 16.95 7.05 9.01
C ALA A 49 16.95 7.38 7.51
N GLU A 50 18.05 7.90 6.97
CA GLU A 50 18.23 8.13 5.52
C GLU A 50 18.11 6.83 4.72
N LYS A 51 18.67 5.72 5.22
CA LYS A 51 18.51 4.39 4.58
C LYS A 51 17.07 3.90 4.64
N VAL A 52 16.36 4.17 5.74
CA VAL A 52 14.94 3.85 5.85
C VAL A 52 14.13 4.71 4.87
N ALA A 53 14.44 6.00 4.74
CA ALA A 53 13.78 6.92 3.80
C ALA A 53 13.91 6.47 2.35
N ALA A 54 15.01 5.82 1.98
CA ALA A 54 15.17 5.23 0.65
C ALA A 54 14.11 4.14 0.34
N LEU A 55 13.47 3.54 1.35
CA LEU A 55 12.38 2.57 1.18
C LEU A 55 10.99 3.23 1.06
N PHE A 56 10.86 4.49 1.47
CA PHE A 56 9.62 5.25 1.47
C PHE A 56 9.82 6.52 0.62
N PRO A 57 9.72 6.42 -0.72
CA PRO A 57 9.91 7.57 -1.60
C PRO A 57 8.95 8.70 -1.24
N GLY A 58 9.48 9.91 -1.07
CA GLY A 58 8.71 11.08 -0.65
C GLY A 58 8.53 11.23 0.86
N ALA A 59 9.15 10.37 1.68
CA ALA A 59 9.10 10.51 3.12
C ALA A 59 9.95 11.67 3.63
N ASP A 60 9.41 12.40 4.62
CA ASP A 60 10.11 13.47 5.32
C ASP A 60 10.94 12.92 6.49
N LEU A 61 12.15 13.45 6.67
CA LEU A 61 13.02 13.11 7.80
C LEU A 61 12.89 14.16 8.91
N GLU A 62 12.40 13.76 10.07
CA GLU A 62 12.27 14.67 11.22
C GLU A 62 13.14 14.22 12.40
N PRO A 63 13.96 15.12 12.98
CA PRO A 63 14.64 14.81 14.23
C PRO A 63 13.64 14.73 15.38
N SER A 64 13.79 13.72 16.22
CA SER A 64 12.92 13.44 17.37
C SER A 64 13.76 13.23 18.63
N SER A 65 13.16 13.50 19.79
CA SER A 65 13.78 13.18 21.09
C SER A 65 13.64 11.70 21.47
N ALA A 66 12.86 10.92 20.70
CA ALA A 66 12.70 9.50 20.90
C ALA A 66 14.00 8.74 20.63
N ARG A 67 14.20 7.62 21.33
CA ARG A 67 15.31 6.71 21.05
C ARG A 67 14.96 5.85 19.84
N GLY A 68 15.86 5.79 18.86
CA GLY A 68 15.70 4.93 17.69
C GLY A 68 15.10 5.64 16.48
N ILE A 69 14.37 4.91 15.64
CA ILE A 69 13.73 5.40 14.41
C ILE A 69 12.26 4.98 14.45
N SER A 70 11.36 5.93 14.18
CA SER A 70 9.92 5.71 14.08
C SER A 70 9.46 6.05 12.67
N VAL A 71 8.74 5.14 12.03
CA VAL A 71 8.16 5.37 10.70
C VAL A 71 6.65 5.57 10.81
N ILE A 72 6.20 6.78 10.50
CA ILE A 72 4.80 7.17 10.48
C ILE A 72 4.33 7.19 9.03
N VAL A 73 3.80 6.06 8.58
CA VAL A 73 3.26 5.93 7.21
C VAL A 73 1.97 6.73 7.02
N GLY A 74 1.94 7.53 5.94
CA GLY A 74 0.85 8.43 5.57
C GLY A 74 -0.03 7.92 4.42
N GLN A 75 -0.89 8.81 3.90
CA GLN A 75 -1.78 8.53 2.76
C GLN A 75 -1.02 8.29 1.46
N ASP A 76 0.12 8.93 1.27
CA ASP A 76 1.06 8.69 0.19
C ASP A 76 1.51 7.22 0.11
N PHE A 77 1.91 6.65 1.25
CA PHE A 77 2.29 5.25 1.35
C PHE A 77 1.09 4.33 1.17
N ALA A 78 -0.07 4.69 1.72
CA ALA A 78 -1.31 3.95 1.50
C ALA A 78 -1.63 3.85 0.00
N ALA A 79 -1.57 4.97 -0.73
CA ALA A 79 -1.81 5.01 -2.16
C ALA A 79 -0.79 4.17 -2.95
N ALA A 80 0.51 4.22 -2.58
CA ALA A 80 1.55 3.39 -3.17
C ALA A 80 1.30 1.88 -2.96
N MET A 81 0.66 1.52 -1.84
CA MET A 81 0.24 0.15 -1.53
C MET A 81 -1.14 -0.22 -2.12
N GLY A 82 -1.74 0.66 -2.93
CA GLY A 82 -3.07 0.45 -3.53
C GLY A 82 -4.24 0.63 -2.56
N MET A 83 -4.01 1.21 -1.38
CA MET A 83 -5.03 1.54 -0.39
C MET A 83 -5.50 2.98 -0.60
N SER A 84 -6.72 3.14 -1.11
CA SER A 84 -7.37 4.44 -1.32
C SER A 84 -8.72 4.47 -0.62
N THR A 85 -9.12 5.64 -0.11
CA THR A 85 -10.46 5.87 0.46
C THR A 85 -11.52 6.10 -0.63
N GLY A 86 -11.12 6.06 -1.90
CA GLY A 86 -12.00 6.05 -3.07
C GLY A 86 -11.99 4.69 -3.76
N THR A 87 -13.10 4.38 -4.44
CA THR A 87 -13.41 3.17 -5.24
C THR A 87 -12.16 2.48 -5.79
N PRO A 88 -12.02 1.13 -5.68
CA PRO A 88 -10.80 0.43 -6.03
C PRO A 88 -10.49 0.61 -7.52
N ALA A 89 -9.56 1.50 -7.84
CA ALA A 89 -8.89 1.49 -9.12
C ALA A 89 -7.83 0.39 -9.03
N GLY A 90 -8.09 -0.73 -9.70
CA GLY A 90 -7.17 -1.85 -9.74
C GLY A 90 -5.77 -1.44 -10.25
N GLY A 91 -4.76 -2.07 -9.67
CA GLY A 91 -3.48 -2.35 -10.33
C GLY A 91 -2.51 -1.18 -10.54
N THR A 92 -1.53 -1.10 -9.64
CA THR A 92 -0.12 -0.69 -9.86
C THR A 92 0.19 0.35 -10.94
N ALA A 93 0.62 1.54 -10.51
CA ALA A 93 1.62 2.31 -11.25
C ALA A 93 2.58 2.98 -10.27
N ALA A 94 3.82 2.49 -10.25
CA ALA A 94 4.95 3.24 -9.72
C ALA A 94 5.15 4.47 -10.62
N THR A 95 4.98 5.67 -10.07
CA THR A 95 5.24 6.91 -10.81
C THR A 95 6.59 7.48 -10.41
N THR A 96 7.54 7.37 -11.33
CA THR A 96 8.70 8.28 -11.37
C THR A 96 8.17 9.72 -11.47
N PRO A 97 8.65 10.68 -10.65
CA PRO A 97 8.09 12.02 -10.64
C PRO A 97 8.35 12.76 -11.95
N GLY A 98 7.28 13.14 -12.65
CA GLY A 98 7.29 14.22 -13.62
C GLY A 98 7.30 13.84 -15.09
N VAL A 99 6.29 13.10 -15.58
CA VAL A 99 5.59 13.34 -16.86
C VAL A 99 4.25 12.63 -16.77
N GLN A 100 3.13 13.36 -16.91
CA GLN A 100 1.80 12.76 -16.95
C GLN A 100 1.58 12.15 -18.35
N ALA A 101 1.77 10.83 -18.48
CA ALA A 101 1.50 10.11 -19.71
C ALA A 101 0.02 9.70 -19.81
N PRO A 102 -0.61 9.75 -21.01
CA PRO A 102 -1.98 9.31 -21.20
C PRO A 102 -2.12 7.79 -20.98
N PRO A 103 -3.30 7.31 -20.56
CA PRO A 103 -3.49 5.91 -20.16
C PRO A 103 -3.22 4.95 -21.31
N GLN A 104 -2.35 3.97 -21.07
CA GLN A 104 -2.12 2.89 -22.02
C GLN A 104 -3.20 1.81 -21.87
N PRO A 105 -3.71 1.24 -22.98
CA PRO A 105 -4.72 0.19 -22.93
C PRO A 105 -4.14 -1.11 -22.36
N LEU A 106 -4.96 -1.78 -21.52
CA LEU A 106 -4.58 -2.97 -20.75
C LEU A 106 -4.28 -4.20 -21.63
N PRO A 107 -3.41 -5.13 -21.18
CA PRO A 107 -3.22 -6.43 -21.81
C PRO A 107 -4.47 -7.31 -21.63
N THR A 108 -5.00 -7.82 -22.75
CA THR A 108 -6.28 -8.53 -22.88
C THR A 108 -6.28 -9.98 -22.33
N THR A 109 -5.19 -10.44 -21.70
CA THR A 109 -5.05 -11.85 -21.32
C THR A 109 -5.66 -12.21 -19.96
N VAL A 110 -6.06 -11.23 -19.14
CA VAL A 110 -6.70 -11.47 -17.83
C VAL A 110 -8.23 -11.35 -17.90
N THR A 111 -8.77 -10.71 -18.94
CA THR A 111 -10.23 -10.58 -19.14
C THR A 111 -10.86 -11.87 -19.68
N ASN A 112 -10.07 -12.81 -20.20
CA ASN A 112 -10.60 -14.02 -20.84
C ASN A 112 -10.88 -15.20 -19.86
N ASP A 113 -10.33 -15.14 -18.64
CA ASP A 113 -10.53 -16.16 -17.59
C ASP A 113 -11.45 -15.68 -16.44
N ALA A 114 -11.86 -14.42 -16.48
CA ALA A 114 -12.91 -13.92 -15.60
C ALA A 114 -14.25 -14.42 -16.16
N ARG A 115 -14.80 -15.48 -15.56
CA ARG A 115 -16.19 -15.90 -15.84
C ARG A 115 -17.09 -14.69 -15.64
N SER A 116 -17.71 -14.21 -16.72
CA SER A 116 -18.71 -13.15 -16.65
C SER A 116 -19.83 -13.59 -15.72
N ALA A 117 -20.19 -12.76 -14.75
CA ALA A 117 -21.26 -13.04 -13.79
C ALA A 117 -22.67 -13.08 -14.41
N ASP A 118 -22.76 -12.98 -15.74
CA ASP A 118 -23.97 -13.09 -16.56
C ASP A 118 -24.21 -14.51 -17.12
N ASP A 119 -23.36 -15.50 -16.78
CA ASP A 119 -23.70 -16.90 -17.09
C ASP A 119 -24.87 -17.35 -16.22
N ASP A 120 -26.02 -17.49 -16.89
CA ASP A 120 -27.31 -17.95 -16.38
C ASP A 120 -27.17 -19.35 -15.74
N ILE A 121 -26.91 -19.41 -14.42
CA ILE A 121 -26.66 -20.67 -13.67
C ILE A 121 -27.86 -21.65 -13.77
N CYS A 122 -29.03 -21.17 -14.17
CA CYS A 122 -30.27 -21.95 -14.22
C CYS A 122 -30.71 -22.37 -15.63
N ALA A 123 -29.96 -22.08 -16.70
CA ALA A 123 -30.42 -22.36 -18.06
C ALA A 123 -30.33 -23.85 -18.50
N ASN A 124 -29.79 -24.76 -17.67
CA ASN A 124 -29.66 -26.19 -18.04
C ASN A 124 -30.18 -27.20 -16.99
N THR A 125 -31.06 -26.82 -16.06
CA THR A 125 -31.81 -27.82 -15.29
C THR A 125 -33.08 -28.21 -16.04
N THR A 126 -32.93 -29.01 -17.09
CA THR A 126 -34.04 -29.84 -17.56
C THR A 126 -34.22 -30.99 -16.55
N TYR A 127 -35.34 -31.01 -15.83
CA TYR A 127 -35.77 -32.23 -15.14
C TYR A 127 -36.29 -33.17 -16.23
N GLY A 128 -35.45 -34.15 -16.61
CA GLY A 128 -35.82 -35.21 -17.54
C GLY A 128 -37.11 -35.87 -17.08
N SER A 129 -38.12 -35.81 -17.94
CA SER A 129 -39.35 -36.57 -17.85
C SER A 129 -39.06 -38.01 -18.27
N GLY A 130 -39.47 -38.97 -17.44
CA GLY A 130 -39.77 -40.34 -17.89
C GLY A 130 -38.74 -41.41 -17.54
N GLY A 131 -39.17 -42.31 -16.66
CA GLY A 131 -38.57 -43.60 -16.33
C GLY A 131 -39.42 -44.29 -15.27
#